data_AF-A0A4V2G1Y8-F1
#
_entry.id   AF-A0A4V2G1Y8-F1
#
_cell.length_a   1.000
_cell.length_b   1.000
_cell.length_c   1.000
_cell.angle_alpha   90.00
_cell.angle_beta   90.00
_cell.angle_gamma   90.00
#
_symmetry.space_group_name_H-M   'P 1'
#
loop_
_entity.id
_entity.type
_entity.pdbx_description
1 polymer ?
#
loop_
_entity_poly.entity_id
_entity_poly.type
_entity_poly.pdbx_seq_one_letter_code
_entity_poly.pdbx_strand_id
1 'polypeptide(L)' 'MPAVEMLSVEEARRRRAEVLACVGGDESDLRDRAARYMLNAEELAALTELNELDYLLSE' A
#
# COMPACT_ATOMS: atom_id res chain seq x y z
N MET A 1 11.57 -22.02 -11.24
CA MET A 1 10.54 -21.59 -10.26
C MET A 1 10.99 -20.22 -9.76
N PRO A 2 10.29 -19.12 -10.08
CA PRO A 2 10.63 -17.85 -9.44
C PRO A 2 10.44 -18.06 -7.93
N ALA A 3 11.50 -17.87 -7.15
CA ALA A 3 11.40 -17.88 -5.71
C ALA A 3 10.51 -16.69 -5.35
N VAL A 4 9.29 -16.97 -4.89
CA VAL A 4 8.49 -15.96 -4.19
C VAL A 4 9.30 -15.70 -2.93
N GLU A 5 10.13 -14.65 -2.95
CA GLU A 5 10.79 -14.15 -1.76
C GLU A 5 9.67 -13.84 -0.78
N MET A 6 9.55 -14.67 0.26
CA MET A 6 8.58 -14.41 1.32
C MET A 6 9.05 -13.14 2.00
N LEU A 7 8.40 -12.02 1.66
CA LEU A 7 8.54 -10.78 2.40
C LEU A 7 8.32 -11.11 3.88
N SER A 8 9.35 -10.86 4.69
CA SER A 8 9.17 -10.94 6.13
C SER A 8 8.13 -9.90 6.56
N VAL A 9 7.42 -10.16 7.66
CA VAL A 9 6.43 -9.21 8.22
C VAL A 9 7.04 -7.82 8.43
N GLU A 10 8.32 -7.75 8.79
CA GLU A 10 9.06 -6.49 8.94
C GLU A 10 9.28 -5.78 7.60
N GLU A 11 9.64 -6.51 6.54
CA GLU A 11 9.79 -5.94 5.20
C GLU A 11 8.46 -5.48 4.63
N ALA A 12 7.36 -6.20 4.89
CA ALA A 12 6.03 -5.81 4.44
C ALA A 12 5.59 -4.51 5.13
N ARG A 13 5.84 -4.37 6.43
CA ARG A 13 5.61 -3.12 7.16
C ARG A 13 6.50 -1.97 6.67
N ARG A 14 7.78 -2.25 6.40
CA ARG A 14 8.70 -1.25 5.83
C ARG A 14 8.18 -0.77 4.46
N ARG A 15 7.78 -1.71 3.61
CA ARG A 15 7.24 -1.43 2.29
C ARG A 15 5.96 -0.62 2.37
N ARG A 16 5.05 -0.96 3.28
CA ARG A 16 3.82 -0.19 3.56
C ARG A 16 4.13 1.26 3.92
N ALA A 17 5.13 1.48 4.78
CA ALA A 17 5.57 2.83 5.16
C ALA A 17 6.18 3.61 3.99
N GLU A 18 6.96 2.95 3.12
CA GLU A 18 7.52 3.57 1.90
C GLU A 18 6.41 3.99 0.92
N VAL A 19 5.45 3.09 0.65
CA VAL A 19 4.33 3.37 -0.26
C VAL A 19 3.49 4.53 0.28
N LEU A 20 3.22 4.56 1.59
CA LEU A 20 2.53 5.67 2.25
C LEU A 20 3.29 6.99 2.11
N ALA A 21 4.60 6.98 2.30
CA ALA A 21 5.42 8.19 2.15
C ALA A 21 5.37 8.75 0.73
N CYS A 22 5.27 7.90 -0.30
CA CYS A 22 5.17 8.33 -1.70
C CYS A 22 3.86 9.07 -2.02
N VAL A 23 2.77 8.78 -1.32
CA VAL A 23 1.43 9.36 -1.60
C VAL A 23 1.01 10.45 -0.61
N GLY A 24 1.94 10.95 0.21
CA GLY A 24 1.73 12.08 1.12
C GLY A 24 1.66 11.70 2.61
N GLY A 25 1.85 10.43 2.95
CA GLY A 25 2.03 9.96 4.33
C GLY A 25 0.74 9.80 5.15
N ASP A 26 -0.42 10.14 4.60
CA ASP A 26 -1.73 9.97 5.25
C ASP A 26 -2.59 8.95 4.50
N GLU A 27 -2.69 7.76 5.09
CA GLU A 27 -3.50 6.67 4.55
C GLU A 27 -5.00 6.97 4.59
N SER A 28 -5.45 7.67 5.63
CA SER A 28 -6.88 7.96 5.81
C SER A 28 -7.33 8.95 4.73
N ASP A 29 -6.54 9.98 4.48
CA ASP A 29 -6.80 10.93 3.40
C ASP A 29 -6.77 10.24 2.02
N LEU A 30 -5.81 9.33 1.78
CA LEU A 30 -5.76 8.54 0.55
C LEU A 30 -7.04 7.70 0.35
N ARG A 31 -7.50 7.01 1.40
CA ARG A 31 -8.73 6.19 1.39
C ARG A 31 -9.97 7.07 1.19
N ASP A 32 -10.02 8.25 1.80
CA ASP A 32 -11.10 9.22 1.60
C ASP A 32 -11.17 9.74 0.16
N ARG A 33 -10.01 10.03 -0.46
CA ARG A 33 -9.93 10.39 -1.89
C ARG A 33 -10.34 9.21 -2.78
N ALA A 34 -9.97 7.98 -2.42
CA ALA A 34 -10.39 6.76 -3.11
C ALA A 34 -11.91 6.58 -3.12
N ALA A 35 -12.55 6.76 -1.97
CA ALA A 35 -14.01 6.68 -1.84
C ALA A 35 -14.76 7.71 -2.71
N ARG A 36 -14.09 8.81 -3.09
CA ARG A 36 -14.62 9.86 -3.96
C ARG A 36 -14.20 9.72 -5.42
N TYR A 37 -13.51 8.63 -5.79
CA TYR A 37 -12.94 8.42 -7.12
C TYR A 37 -11.98 9.54 -7.57
N MET A 38 -11.27 10.14 -6.61
CA MET A 38 -10.37 11.28 -6.84
C MET A 38 -8.89 10.89 -6.99
N LEU A 39 -8.57 9.60 -6.99
CA LEU A 39 -7.19 9.13 -7.13
C LEU A 39 -6.72 9.21 -8.58
N ASN A 40 -5.49 9.69 -8.76
CA ASN A 40 -4.77 9.53 -10.00
C ASN A 40 -4.23 8.08 -10.15
N ALA A 41 -3.64 7.75 -11.29
CA ALA A 41 -3.16 6.40 -11.57
C ALA A 41 -2.05 5.92 -10.60
N GLU A 42 -1.16 6.82 -10.17
CA GLU A 42 -0.07 6.50 -9.24
C GLU A 42 -0.63 6.23 -7.84
N GLU A 43 -1.55 7.07 -7.38
CA GLU A 43 -2.21 6.92 -6.08
C GLU A 43 -3.10 5.66 -6.03
N LEU A 44 -3.76 5.31 -7.13
CA LEU A 44 -4.53 4.09 -7.23
C LEU A 44 -3.63 2.85 -7.17
N ALA A 45 -2.48 2.89 -7.85
CA ALA A 45 -1.49 1.82 -7.78
C ALA A 45 -0.94 1.65 -6.35
N ALA A 46 -0.62 2.77 -5.69
CA ALA A 46 -0.17 2.77 -4.30
C ALA A 46 -1.24 2.22 -3.34
N LEU A 47 -2.50 2.62 -3.49
CA LEU A 47 -3.59 2.08 -2.67
C LEU A 47 -3.77 0.57 -2.90
N THR A 48 -3.59 0.10 -4.13
CA THR A 48 -3.66 -1.34 -4.44
C THR A 48 -2.55 -2.10 -3.72
N GLU A 49 -1.31 -1.61 -3.79
CA GLU A 49 -0.16 -2.18 -3.09
C GLU A 49 -0.38 -2.17 -1.56
N LEU A 50 -0.93 -1.10 -1.00
CA LEU A 50 -1.27 -1.04 0.43
C LEU A 50 -2.31 -2.09 0.83
N ASN A 51 -3.36 -2.29 0.03
CA ASN A 51 -4.37 -3.32 0.31
C ASN A 51 -3.79 -4.75 0.22
N GLU A 52 -2.88 -4.99 -0.72
CA GLU A 52 -2.18 -6.28 -0.83
C GLU A 52 -1.27 -6.52 0.38
N LEU A 53 -0.58 -5.48 0.85
CA LEU A 53 0.25 -5.55 2.05
C LEU A 53 -0.58 -5.75 3.33
N ASP A 54 -1.69 -5.05 3.49
CA ASP A 54 -2.64 -5.25 4.61
C ASP A 54 -3.16 -6.70 4.62
N TYR A 55 -3.53 -7.23 3.45
CA TYR A 55 -3.95 -8.63 3.31
C TYR A 55 -2.85 -9.62 3.72
N LEU A 56 -1.60 -9.40 3.29
CA LEU A 56 -0.45 -10.22 3.67
C LEU A 56 -0.15 -10.14 5.18
N LEU A 57 -0.39 -8.99 5.79
CA LEU A 57 -0.17 -8.75 7.21
C LEU A 57 -1.35 -9.23 8.09
N SER A 58 -2.51 -9.53 7.48
CA SER A 58 -3.78 -9.79 8.19
C SER A 58 -4.21 -8.61 9.07
N GLU A 59 -3.91 -7.37 8.64
CA GLU A 59 -4.26 -6.11 9.29
C GLU A 59 -5.47 -5.44 8.61
#